data_AF-A0A7S0U5A9-F1
#
_entry.id   AF-A0A7S0U5A9-F1
#
_cell.length_a   1.000
_cell.length_b   1.000
_cell.length_c   1.000
_cell.angle_alpha   90.00
_cell.angle_beta   90.00
_cell.angle_gamma   90.00
#
_symmetry.space_group_name_H-M   'P 1'
#
loop_
_entity.id
_entity.type
_entity.pdbx_description
1 polymer ?
#
loop_
_entity_poly.entity_id
_entity_poly.type
_entity_poly.pdbx_seq_one_letter_code
_entity_poly.pdbx_strand_id
1 'polypeptide(L)'
;MPEPCRSGSAGRGLMITGRLICSSVFLAVVFLSLAARPVSTAKEGGGEVWKEGDVDRSTWCDACRTTIEQFYEGWEQTITGLAADGTFEKQPGGAPKIVYNQQIEDFLQSFCDSKHMKGFSRYITEGCKTMMKNHHREIVGKFLHEEEMMGTSGKRTMRARKIRQVCGGGGTRGLTRTCIDDSIRAPRLMEKDDACKACLGVVEDAQFLLRRSWLGDEAHRAALPKRRLEVAELMEPLCTQVFNRYDDEPEARQEHCVEMMDEKEDEFIKAIISSDQPAVDVCVKEMEWCSKGQIKEEF
;
A
#
# COMPACT_ATOMS: atom_id res chain seq x y z
N MET A 1 -8.90 50.50 -4.65
CA MET A 1 -10.16 51.25 -4.44
C MET A 1 -11.30 50.34 -4.89
N PRO A 2 -12.19 49.91 -3.98
CA PRO A 2 -13.29 49.01 -4.29
C PRO A 2 -14.58 49.80 -4.59
N GLU A 3 -15.40 49.29 -5.50
CA GLU A 3 -16.78 49.72 -5.70
C GLU A 3 -17.72 48.51 -5.79
N PRO A 4 -19.03 48.69 -5.50
CA PRO A 4 -19.71 47.85 -4.52
C PRO A 4 -20.80 46.93 -5.09
N CYS A 5 -21.28 46.04 -4.22
CA CYS A 5 -22.45 45.18 -4.37
C CYS A 5 -23.72 45.92 -4.83
N ARG A 6 -24.49 45.28 -5.73
CA ARG A 6 -25.90 45.59 -5.97
C ARG A 6 -26.79 44.38 -5.73
N SER A 7 -27.78 44.60 -4.88
CA SER A 7 -28.92 43.74 -4.56
C SER A 7 -30.09 43.95 -5.53
N GLY A 8 -30.86 42.89 -5.78
CA GLY A 8 -32.25 42.92 -6.30
C GLY A 8 -32.71 41.48 -6.52
N SER A 9 -33.48 40.83 -5.63
CA SER A 9 -34.89 40.99 -5.24
C SER A 9 -35.86 40.19 -6.12
N ALA A 10 -36.60 39.28 -5.46
CA ALA A 10 -37.95 38.74 -5.74
C ALA A 10 -38.19 38.08 -7.12
N GLY A 11 -38.86 36.95 -7.27
CA GLY A 11 -39.83 36.23 -6.45
C GLY A 11 -40.80 35.51 -7.41
N ARG A 12 -41.30 34.34 -7.02
CA ARG A 12 -42.42 33.49 -7.56
C ARG A 12 -42.03 32.04 -7.20
N GLY A 13 -42.74 31.27 -6.37
CA GLY A 13 -44.18 31.20 -6.15
C GLY A 13 -44.78 30.21 -7.14
N LEU A 14 -44.74 28.91 -6.83
CA LEU A 14 -45.66 27.93 -7.40
C LEU A 14 -45.89 26.76 -6.43
N MET A 15 -47.13 26.67 -5.94
CA MET A 15 -47.70 25.49 -5.28
C MET A 15 -47.95 24.41 -6.33
N ILE A 16 -47.55 23.17 -6.08
CA ILE A 16 -48.22 22.00 -6.65
C ILE A 16 -48.48 20.97 -5.54
N THR A 17 -49.71 20.51 -5.60
CA THR A 17 -50.50 19.69 -4.70
C THR A 17 -49.98 18.27 -4.52
N GLY A 18 -50.32 17.70 -3.37
CA GLY A 18 -49.89 16.37 -2.96
C GLY A 18 -50.54 15.22 -3.72
N ARG A 19 -49.95 14.04 -3.52
CA ARG A 19 -50.64 12.76 -3.51
C ARG A 19 -49.91 11.82 -2.56
N LEU A 20 -50.57 11.51 -1.45
CA LEU A 20 -50.30 10.32 -0.64
C LEU A 20 -50.48 9.09 -1.51
N ILE A 21 -49.49 8.20 -1.49
CA ILE A 21 -49.72 6.77 -1.75
C ILE A 21 -49.03 6.00 -0.62
N CYS A 22 -49.86 5.58 0.33
CA CYS A 22 -49.58 4.45 1.21
C CYS A 22 -49.42 3.19 0.35
N SER A 23 -48.31 2.48 0.50
CA SER A 23 -48.25 1.06 0.17
C SER A 23 -47.31 0.37 1.15
N SER A 24 -47.92 -0.06 2.24
CA SER A 24 -47.38 -0.99 3.22
C SER A 24 -47.24 -2.35 2.56
N VAL A 25 -46.04 -2.71 2.11
CA VAL A 25 -45.72 -4.08 1.76
C VAL A 25 -45.26 -4.78 3.04
N PHE A 26 -46.15 -5.61 3.57
CA PHE A 26 -45.88 -6.60 4.59
C PHE A 26 -44.81 -7.57 4.07
N LEU A 27 -43.57 -7.46 4.56
CA LEU A 27 -42.62 -8.56 4.48
C LEU A 27 -42.84 -9.46 5.69
N ALA A 28 -43.42 -10.63 5.43
CA ALA A 28 -43.51 -11.71 6.38
C ALA A 28 -42.09 -12.20 6.72
N VAL A 29 -41.64 -11.91 7.95
CA VAL A 29 -40.43 -12.50 8.52
C VAL A 29 -40.75 -13.94 8.89
N VAL A 30 -40.35 -14.88 8.05
CA VAL A 30 -40.32 -16.31 8.39
C VAL A 30 -39.12 -16.52 9.32
N PHE A 31 -39.38 -16.62 10.62
CA PHE A 31 -38.43 -17.14 11.61
C PHE A 31 -38.29 -18.65 11.40
N LEU A 32 -37.35 -19.04 10.53
CA LEU A 32 -36.80 -20.39 10.52
C LEU A 32 -35.81 -20.49 11.68
N SER A 33 -36.21 -21.23 12.72
CA SER A 33 -35.37 -21.67 13.83
C SER A 33 -34.21 -22.52 13.31
N LEU A 34 -33.12 -21.86 12.91
CA LEU A 34 -31.81 -22.49 12.80
C LEU A 34 -31.23 -22.63 14.20
N ALA A 35 -30.90 -23.87 14.55
CA ALA A 35 -30.18 -24.23 15.75
C ALA A 35 -28.96 -23.30 15.93
N ALA A 36 -28.99 -22.52 17.01
CA ALA A 36 -27.86 -21.71 17.45
C ALA A 36 -26.69 -22.66 17.72
N ARG A 37 -25.73 -22.70 16.79
CA ARG A 37 -24.38 -23.15 17.11
C ARG A 37 -23.81 -22.17 18.13
N PRO A 38 -23.10 -22.64 19.17
CA PRO A 38 -22.53 -21.75 20.16
C PRO A 38 -21.61 -20.76 19.45
N VAL A 39 -21.96 -19.48 19.53
CA VAL A 39 -21.05 -18.38 19.23
C VAL A 39 -19.92 -18.53 20.22
N SER A 40 -18.80 -19.06 19.74
CA SER A 40 -17.54 -19.04 20.46
C SER A 40 -17.26 -17.58 20.74
N THR A 41 -17.40 -17.17 22.00
CA THR A 41 -16.94 -15.87 22.47
C THR A 41 -15.45 -15.81 22.20
N ALA A 42 -15.07 -15.15 21.10
CA ALA A 42 -13.70 -14.77 20.82
C ALA A 42 -13.23 -13.96 22.01
N LYS A 43 -12.45 -14.63 22.86
CA LYS A 43 -11.71 -14.03 23.95
C LYS A 43 -10.92 -12.88 23.33
N GLU A 44 -11.17 -11.64 23.77
CA GLU A 44 -10.31 -10.50 23.46
C GLU A 44 -8.87 -10.92 23.83
N GLY A 45 -8.10 -11.25 22.80
CA GLY A 45 -6.80 -11.86 22.93
C GLY A 45 -5.84 -10.83 23.49
N GLY A 46 -5.25 -11.14 24.65
CA GLY A 46 -4.00 -10.52 25.04
C GLY A 46 -3.02 -10.66 23.88
N GLY A 47 -2.45 -9.53 23.44
CA GLY A 47 -1.54 -9.46 22.30
C GLY A 47 -0.37 -10.42 22.49
N GLU A 48 -0.46 -11.57 21.84
CA GLU A 48 0.65 -12.51 21.76
C GLU A 48 1.70 -11.85 20.87
N VAL A 49 2.82 -11.46 21.48
CA VAL A 49 3.94 -10.83 20.79
C VAL A 49 4.57 -11.86 19.86
N TRP A 50 4.55 -11.58 18.56
CA TRP A 50 5.08 -12.45 17.51
C TRP A 50 6.59 -12.62 17.72
N LYS A 51 7.06 -13.86 17.87
CA LYS A 51 8.50 -14.14 17.95
C LYS A 51 9.06 -14.30 16.54
N GLU A 52 10.23 -13.71 16.34
CA GLU A 52 11.03 -13.85 15.13
C GLU A 52 11.40 -15.35 14.95
N GLY A 53 10.63 -16.07 14.13
CA GLY A 53 10.80 -17.51 13.89
C GLY A 53 9.50 -18.32 13.71
N ASP A 54 8.36 -17.82 14.21
CA ASP A 54 7.08 -18.56 14.16
C ASP A 54 6.22 -18.21 12.92
N VAL A 55 6.73 -17.32 12.06
CA VAL A 55 5.96 -16.64 11.01
C VAL A 55 6.63 -16.94 9.67
N ASP A 56 5.82 -17.22 8.66
CA ASP A 56 6.36 -17.39 7.31
C ASP A 56 7.17 -16.15 6.90
N ARG A 57 8.37 -16.40 6.38
CA ARG A 57 9.34 -15.34 6.05
C ARG A 57 8.76 -14.33 5.06
N SER A 58 7.88 -14.78 4.16
CA SER A 58 7.17 -13.91 3.22
C SER A 58 6.28 -12.89 3.93
N THR A 59 5.57 -13.30 4.98
CA THR A 59 4.66 -12.47 5.79
C THR A 59 5.45 -11.40 6.55
N TRP A 60 6.61 -11.77 7.08
CA TRP A 60 7.50 -10.83 7.76
C TRP A 60 8.15 -9.82 6.80
N CYS A 61 8.52 -10.27 5.61
CA CYS A 61 8.99 -9.38 4.54
C CYS A 61 7.90 -8.37 4.13
N ASP A 62 6.66 -8.83 3.90
CA ASP A 62 5.53 -7.98 3.55
C ASP A 62 5.25 -6.93 4.64
N ALA A 63 5.32 -7.32 5.92
CA ALA A 63 5.16 -6.42 7.06
C ALA A 63 6.27 -5.36 7.11
N CYS A 64 7.54 -5.76 6.93
CA CYS A 64 8.64 -4.82 6.88
C CYS A 64 8.50 -3.83 5.73
N ARG A 65 8.28 -4.33 4.50
CA ARG A 65 8.12 -3.51 3.31
C ARG A 65 6.97 -2.52 3.47
N THR A 66 5.80 -3.00 3.89
CA THR A 66 4.64 -2.14 4.12
C THR A 66 4.94 -1.09 5.18
N THR A 67 5.54 -1.47 6.30
CA THR A 67 5.85 -0.53 7.37
C THR A 67 6.78 0.58 6.89
N ILE A 68 7.81 0.27 6.11
CA ILE A 68 8.73 1.28 5.58
C ILE A 68 8.08 2.15 4.51
N GLU A 69 7.28 1.59 3.59
CA GLU A 69 6.51 2.38 2.63
C GLU A 69 5.57 3.37 3.31
N GLN A 70 4.83 2.92 4.33
CA GLN A 70 3.88 3.77 5.06
C GLN A 70 4.57 4.76 5.99
N PHE A 71 5.73 4.40 6.54
CA PHE A 71 6.53 5.30 7.35
C PHE A 71 6.99 6.48 6.49
N TYR A 72 7.39 6.25 5.25
CA TYR A 72 7.74 7.30 4.30
C TYR A 72 6.60 8.29 4.07
N GLU A 73 5.40 7.79 3.77
CA GLU A 73 4.24 8.64 3.49
C GLU A 73 3.85 9.48 4.73
N GLY A 74 3.83 8.87 5.92
CA GLY A 74 3.55 9.58 7.17
C GLY A 74 4.65 10.55 7.58
N TRP A 75 5.92 10.18 7.33
CA TRP A 75 7.08 11.02 7.61
C TRP A 75 7.08 12.27 6.74
N GLU A 76 6.84 12.11 5.43
CA GLU A 76 6.78 13.23 4.48
C GLU A 76 5.72 14.25 4.89
N GLN A 77 4.54 13.79 5.31
CA GLN A 77 3.48 14.65 5.83
C GLN A 77 3.88 15.35 7.13
N THR A 78 4.48 14.61 8.06
CA THR A 78 4.93 15.15 9.36
C THR A 78 6.00 16.23 9.19
N ILE A 79 7.02 15.95 8.38
CA ILE A 79 8.09 16.90 8.09
C ILE A 79 7.52 18.09 7.30
N THR A 80 6.64 17.90 6.31
CA THR A 80 6.04 19.02 5.58
C THR A 80 5.24 19.95 6.51
N GLY A 81 4.49 19.39 7.47
CA GLY A 81 3.81 20.16 8.51
C GLY A 81 4.78 20.96 9.38
N LEU A 82 5.83 20.32 9.88
CA LEU A 82 6.88 20.96 10.68
C LEU A 82 7.60 22.08 9.91
N ALA A 83 7.81 21.91 8.61
CA ALA A 83 8.38 22.95 7.74
C ALA A 83 7.47 24.17 7.64
N ALA A 84 6.17 23.94 7.44
CA ALA A 84 5.18 25.01 7.37
C ALA A 84 5.10 25.80 8.68
N ASP A 85 5.27 25.11 9.82
CA ASP A 85 5.28 25.72 11.16
C ASP A 85 6.59 26.47 11.48
N GLY A 86 7.56 26.51 10.56
CA GLY A 86 8.82 27.24 10.71
C GLY A 86 9.80 26.60 11.70
N THR A 87 9.60 25.33 12.05
CA THR A 87 10.41 24.63 13.04
C THR A 87 11.76 24.13 12.52
N PHE A 88 12.00 24.22 11.20
CA PHE A 88 13.28 23.85 10.60
C PHE A 88 14.27 24.99 10.51
N GLU A 89 15.49 24.72 10.96
CA GLU A 89 16.65 25.53 10.64
C GLU A 89 16.92 25.41 9.13
N LYS A 90 16.68 26.50 8.39
CA LYS A 90 17.06 26.60 6.99
C LYS A 90 18.58 26.54 6.89
N GLN A 91 19.11 25.48 6.30
CA GLN A 91 20.51 25.45 5.89
C GLN A 91 20.65 26.07 4.48
N PRO A 92 21.57 27.03 4.27
CA PRO A 92 21.83 27.55 2.93
C PRO A 92 22.40 26.43 2.04
N GLY A 93 21.66 26.05 0.99
CA GLY A 93 22.10 25.06 0.00
C GLY A 93 21.99 23.59 0.39
N GLY A 94 21.39 23.27 1.55
CA GLY A 94 21.24 21.89 2.05
C GLY A 94 19.80 21.56 2.44
N ALA A 95 19.53 20.28 2.72
CA ALA A 95 18.25 19.85 3.27
C ALA A 95 18.01 20.50 4.66
N PRO A 96 16.75 20.83 5.02
CA PRO A 96 16.45 21.37 6.34
C PRO A 96 16.91 20.41 7.43
N LYS A 97 17.57 20.94 8.46
CA LYS A 97 17.98 20.13 9.61
C LYS A 97 16.75 19.81 10.45
N ILE A 98 16.31 18.56 10.39
CA ILE A 98 15.20 18.06 11.20
C ILE A 98 15.67 17.97 12.65
N VAL A 99 15.13 18.82 13.53
CA VAL A 99 15.35 18.72 14.97
C VAL A 99 14.32 17.76 15.54
N TYR A 100 14.78 16.70 16.18
CA TYR A 100 13.92 15.75 16.87
C TYR A 100 13.12 16.46 17.97
N ASN A 101 11.79 16.45 17.87
CA ASN A 101 10.88 17.17 18.77
C ASN A 101 9.73 16.26 19.24
N GLN A 102 8.85 16.79 20.10
CA GLN A 102 7.73 16.02 20.64
C GLN A 102 6.74 15.57 19.55
N GLN A 103 6.52 16.34 18.49
CA GLN A 103 5.62 15.93 17.40
C GLN A 103 6.18 14.73 16.64
N ILE A 104 7.50 14.68 16.42
CA ILE A 104 8.18 13.51 15.86
C ILE A 104 8.02 12.31 16.80
N GLU A 105 8.27 12.48 18.10
CA GLU A 105 8.06 11.40 19.07
C GLU A 105 6.62 10.88 19.07
N ASP A 106 5.62 11.77 19.05
CA ASP A 106 4.21 11.42 19.01
C ASP A 106 3.84 10.66 17.72
N PHE A 107 4.38 11.09 16.57
CA PHE A 107 4.25 10.36 15.31
C PHE A 107 4.84 8.94 15.45
N LEU A 108 6.06 8.81 15.94
CA LEU A 108 6.74 7.52 16.07
C LEU A 108 6.03 6.56 17.00
N GLN A 109 5.52 7.04 18.14
CA GLN A 109 4.80 6.23 19.11
C GLN A 109 3.42 5.79 18.60
N SER A 110 2.75 6.64 17.82
CA SER A 110 1.39 6.36 17.33
C SER A 110 1.34 5.74 15.93
N PHE A 111 2.47 5.70 15.21
CA PHE A 111 2.51 5.32 13.79
C PHE A 111 1.87 3.95 13.51
N CYS A 112 2.29 2.89 14.21
CA CYS A 112 1.73 1.55 14.02
C CYS A 112 0.29 1.40 14.52
N ASP A 113 -0.20 2.32 15.36
CA ASP A 113 -1.58 2.35 15.85
C ASP A 113 -2.46 3.38 15.13
N SER A 114 -1.91 4.04 14.11
CA SER A 114 -2.61 5.04 13.31
C SER A 114 -3.82 4.42 12.58
N LYS A 115 -4.82 5.25 12.29
CA LYS A 115 -6.00 4.83 11.52
C LYS A 115 -5.61 4.23 10.17
N HIS A 116 -4.55 4.78 9.57
CA HIS A 116 -4.00 4.31 8.31
C HIS A 116 -3.44 2.90 8.42
N MET A 117 -2.58 2.65 9.41
CA MET A 117 -1.98 1.32 9.63
C MET A 117 -3.02 0.25 10.00
N LYS A 118 -4.15 0.65 10.62
CA LYS A 118 -5.28 -0.24 10.93
C LYS A 118 -6.10 -0.66 9.70
N GLY A 119 -5.87 -0.05 8.53
CA GLY A 119 -6.51 -0.45 7.27
C GLY A 119 -5.86 -1.66 6.59
N PHE A 120 -4.65 -2.05 7.01
CA PHE A 120 -3.95 -3.23 6.51
C PHE A 120 -4.39 -4.50 7.27
N SER A 121 -3.94 -5.65 6.78
CA SER A 121 -4.15 -6.93 7.47
C SER A 121 -3.49 -6.94 8.85
N ARG A 122 -4.05 -7.75 9.76
CA ARG A 122 -3.61 -7.79 11.17
C ARG A 122 -2.12 -8.10 11.30
N TYR A 123 -1.58 -9.00 10.48
CA TYR A 123 -0.17 -9.39 10.55
C TYR A 123 0.77 -8.22 10.19
N ILE A 124 0.34 -7.30 9.31
CA ILE A 124 1.10 -6.10 8.97
C ILE A 124 1.17 -5.18 10.19
N THR A 125 0.04 -4.94 10.86
CA THR A 125 0.01 -4.07 12.05
C THR A 125 0.86 -4.64 13.19
N GLU A 126 0.76 -5.95 13.46
CA GLU A 126 1.58 -6.61 14.49
C GLU A 126 3.07 -6.63 14.11
N GLY A 127 3.37 -6.82 12.83
CA GLY A 127 4.74 -6.74 12.32
C GLY A 127 5.33 -5.34 12.43
N CYS A 128 4.55 -4.29 12.14
CA CYS A 128 4.94 -2.90 12.38
C CYS A 128 5.31 -2.68 13.84
N LYS A 129 4.43 -3.07 14.77
CA LYS A 129 4.66 -2.89 16.22
C LYS A 129 5.92 -3.58 16.69
N THR A 130 6.11 -4.82 16.27
CA THR A 130 7.28 -5.62 16.64
C THR A 130 8.56 -5.03 16.04
N MET A 131 8.54 -4.61 14.78
CA MET A 131 9.68 -3.99 14.13
C MET A 131 10.04 -2.64 14.76
N MET A 132 9.06 -1.76 14.98
CA MET A 132 9.30 -0.47 15.63
C MET A 132 9.79 -0.66 17.06
N LYS A 133 9.21 -1.58 17.83
CA LYS A 133 9.69 -1.88 19.20
C LYS A 133 11.16 -2.30 19.24
N ASN A 134 11.62 -3.09 18.28
CA ASN A 134 12.97 -3.63 18.27
C ASN A 134 14.00 -2.74 17.57
N HIS A 135 13.54 -1.92 16.61
CA HIS A 135 14.42 -1.24 15.64
C HIS A 135 14.04 0.23 15.40
N HIS A 136 13.19 0.86 16.22
CA HIS A 136 12.74 2.24 15.93
C HIS A 136 13.90 3.21 15.77
N ARG A 137 14.94 3.11 16.61
CA ARG A 137 16.06 4.08 16.59
C ARG A 137 16.85 3.99 15.31
N GLU A 138 17.15 2.77 14.86
CA GLU A 138 17.88 2.53 13.64
C GLU A 138 17.03 2.86 12.41
N ILE A 139 15.74 2.55 12.41
CA ILE A 139 14.80 2.95 11.35
C ILE A 139 14.79 4.47 11.27
N VAL A 140 14.41 5.16 12.35
CA VAL A 140 14.31 6.63 12.38
C VAL A 140 15.63 7.31 12.03
N GLY A 141 16.76 6.82 12.54
CA GLY A 141 18.09 7.34 12.22
C GLY A 141 18.38 7.30 10.71
N LYS A 142 17.87 6.31 9.99
CA LYS A 142 17.99 6.26 8.54
C LYS A 142 17.19 7.38 7.86
N PHE A 143 16.04 7.78 8.38
CA PHE A 143 15.22 8.87 7.82
C PHE A 143 15.72 10.26 8.21
N LEU A 144 16.41 10.39 9.35
CA LEU A 144 16.95 11.67 9.83
C LEU A 144 18.29 12.07 9.17
N HIS A 145 19.08 11.11 8.70
CA HIS A 145 20.46 11.35 8.27
C HIS A 145 20.67 11.55 6.77
N GLU A 146 19.64 11.36 5.93
CA GLU A 146 19.75 11.52 4.48
C GLU A 146 18.97 12.74 3.99
N GLU A 147 19.60 13.53 3.13
CA GLU A 147 19.04 14.71 2.42
C GLU A 147 17.95 14.29 1.42
N GLU A 148 16.88 13.67 1.90
CA GLU A 148 15.69 13.60 1.06
C GLU A 148 15.16 15.02 0.89
N MET A 149 15.50 15.62 -0.25
CA MET A 149 14.86 16.82 -0.75
C MET A 149 13.40 16.49 -1.03
N MET A 150 12.57 16.57 0.01
CA MET A 150 11.13 16.50 -0.12
C MET A 150 10.70 17.60 -1.11
N GLY A 151 10.16 17.19 -2.25
CA GLY A 151 9.59 18.12 -3.23
C GLY A 151 10.33 18.34 -4.55
N THR A 152 11.28 17.48 -4.97
CA THR A 152 11.71 17.53 -6.38
C THR A 152 10.87 16.59 -7.25
N SER A 153 9.93 17.21 -7.96
CA SER A 153 9.13 16.60 -9.04
C SER A 153 10.01 15.71 -9.94
N GLY A 154 9.80 14.40 -9.88
CA GLY A 154 10.33 13.45 -10.87
C GLY A 154 11.78 12.99 -10.70
N LYS A 155 12.41 13.09 -9.51
CA LYS A 155 13.73 12.45 -9.28
C LYS A 155 13.60 11.28 -8.31
N ARG A 156 14.12 10.13 -8.74
CA ARG A 156 14.24 8.83 -8.04
C ARG A 156 14.00 8.93 -6.53
N THR A 157 12.88 8.37 -6.06
CA THR A 157 12.65 8.26 -4.63
C THR A 157 13.68 7.30 -4.03
N MET A 158 14.23 7.62 -2.86
CA MET A 158 15.16 6.71 -2.17
C MET A 158 14.42 5.60 -1.41
N ARG A 159 13.09 5.51 -1.58
CA ARG A 159 12.20 4.60 -0.86
C ARG A 159 12.56 3.15 -1.13
N ALA A 160 12.70 2.75 -2.39
CA ALA A 160 13.07 1.39 -2.78
C ALA A 160 14.44 0.98 -2.19
N ARG A 161 15.43 1.89 -2.25
CA ARG A 161 16.73 1.70 -1.61
C ARG A 161 16.61 1.53 -0.09
N LYS A 162 15.78 2.33 0.57
CA LYS A 162 15.58 2.24 2.03
C LYS A 162 14.89 0.94 2.44
N ILE A 163 13.87 0.51 1.70
CA ILE A 163 13.23 -0.80 1.91
C ILE A 163 14.30 -1.89 1.87
N ARG A 164 15.21 -1.89 0.89
CA ARG A 164 16.33 -2.84 0.86
C ARG A 164 17.29 -2.70 2.04
N GLN A 165 17.64 -1.48 2.45
CA GLN A 165 18.51 -1.25 3.61
C GLN A 165 17.89 -1.72 4.93
N VAL A 166 16.57 -1.66 5.07
CA VAL A 166 15.90 -2.05 6.31
C VAL A 166 15.50 -3.52 6.27
N CYS A 167 14.87 -3.97 5.19
CA CYS A 167 14.22 -5.28 5.07
C CYS A 167 15.10 -6.36 4.41
N GLY A 168 16.12 -6.00 3.62
CA GLY A 168 16.90 -6.96 2.84
C GLY A 168 17.74 -7.94 3.65
N GLY A 169 17.78 -9.21 3.23
CA GLY A 169 18.47 -10.30 3.93
C GLY A 169 19.75 -10.84 3.27
N GLY A 170 20.11 -10.44 2.05
CA GLY A 170 21.33 -10.92 1.35
C GLY A 170 22.34 -9.81 1.10
N GLY A 171 23.64 -10.15 1.21
CA GLY A 171 24.83 -9.35 0.88
C GLY A 171 25.00 -8.00 1.60
N THR A 172 23.99 -7.16 1.52
CA THR A 172 23.71 -6.02 2.37
C THR A 172 23.13 -6.48 3.70
N ARG A 173 23.75 -6.09 4.83
CA ARG A 173 23.22 -6.35 6.18
C ARG A 173 22.00 -5.47 6.41
N GLY A 174 20.85 -5.81 5.82
CA GLY A 174 19.61 -5.13 6.14
C GLY A 174 19.35 -5.24 7.64
N LEU A 175 18.76 -4.18 8.21
CA LEU A 175 18.59 -4.03 9.65
C LEU A 175 17.80 -5.19 10.26
N THR A 176 16.76 -5.64 9.55
CA THR A 176 15.79 -6.63 10.02
C THR A 176 15.92 -7.98 9.32
N ARG A 177 16.62 -8.05 8.17
CA ARG A 177 16.91 -9.28 7.39
C ARG A 177 15.68 -10.15 7.06
N THR A 178 14.52 -9.51 6.95
CA THR A 178 13.22 -10.18 6.85
C THR A 178 12.98 -10.76 5.45
N CYS A 179 13.36 -10.01 4.44
CA CYS A 179 13.22 -10.40 3.04
C CYS A 179 14.41 -11.23 2.55
N ILE A 180 14.17 -12.10 1.57
CA ILE A 180 15.25 -12.70 0.78
C ILE A 180 15.69 -11.60 -0.22
N ASP A 181 16.99 -11.54 -0.55
CA ASP A 181 17.53 -10.46 -1.42
C ASP A 181 16.79 -10.38 -2.76
N ASP A 182 16.29 -11.52 -3.26
CA ASP A 182 15.52 -11.63 -4.50
C ASP A 182 14.05 -11.21 -4.34
N SER A 183 13.44 -11.36 -3.15
CA SER A 183 12.03 -10.98 -2.92
C SER A 183 11.80 -9.46 -2.80
N ILE A 184 12.87 -8.65 -2.87
CA ILE A 184 12.78 -7.19 -3.02
C ILE A 184 13.30 -6.77 -4.41
N ARG A 185 13.99 -7.65 -5.13
CA ARG A 185 14.51 -7.36 -6.46
C ARG A 185 13.58 -8.00 -7.46
N ALA A 186 12.60 -7.23 -7.95
CA ALA A 186 12.10 -7.57 -9.27
C ALA A 186 13.29 -7.64 -10.25
N PRO A 187 13.23 -8.52 -11.26
CA PRO A 187 14.33 -8.71 -12.19
C PRO A 187 14.78 -7.37 -12.77
N ARG A 188 16.08 -7.05 -12.72
CA ARG A 188 16.58 -5.74 -13.14
C ARG A 188 16.34 -5.51 -14.63
N LEU A 189 15.81 -4.34 -14.97
CA LEU A 189 15.79 -3.87 -16.36
C LEU A 189 17.23 -3.52 -16.77
N MET A 190 17.81 -4.34 -17.64
CA MET A 190 19.18 -4.18 -18.13
C MET A 190 19.21 -3.42 -19.47
N GLU A 191 18.09 -3.33 -20.17
CA GLU A 191 17.91 -2.63 -21.46
C GLU A 191 16.48 -2.07 -21.57
N LYS A 192 16.24 -1.23 -22.58
CA LYS A 192 14.94 -0.58 -22.85
C LYS A 192 13.81 -1.53 -23.28
N ASP A 193 14.09 -2.80 -23.52
CA ASP A 193 13.14 -3.77 -24.08
C ASP A 193 13.03 -5.05 -23.22
N ASP A 194 12.78 -4.92 -21.91
CA ASP A 194 12.48 -6.09 -21.07
C ASP A 194 11.08 -6.01 -20.44
N ALA A 195 10.09 -5.91 -21.32
CA ALA A 195 8.66 -5.94 -20.99
C ALA A 195 8.29 -7.14 -20.11
N CYS A 196 8.96 -8.28 -20.29
CA CYS A 196 8.78 -9.46 -19.45
C CYS A 196 9.10 -9.15 -17.97
N LYS A 197 10.29 -8.61 -17.69
CA LYS A 197 10.68 -8.25 -16.32
C LYS A 197 9.84 -7.14 -15.72
N ALA A 198 9.40 -6.19 -16.53
CA ALA A 198 8.45 -5.16 -16.10
C ALA A 198 7.14 -5.81 -15.66
N CYS A 199 6.56 -6.69 -16.47
CA CYS A 199 5.33 -7.41 -16.13
C CYS A 199 5.48 -8.26 -14.87
N LEU A 200 6.57 -9.04 -14.74
CA LEU A 200 6.82 -9.85 -13.55
C LEU A 200 6.85 -8.99 -12.28
N GLY A 201 7.54 -7.85 -12.34
CA GLY A 201 7.56 -6.89 -11.23
C GLY A 201 6.16 -6.36 -10.89
N VAL A 202 5.39 -5.92 -11.89
CA VAL A 202 4.04 -5.38 -11.65
C VAL A 202 3.09 -6.44 -11.08
N VAL A 203 3.17 -7.69 -11.55
CA VAL A 203 2.38 -8.80 -10.99
C VAL A 203 2.76 -9.08 -9.54
N GLU A 204 4.06 -9.14 -9.23
CA GLU A 204 4.54 -9.34 -7.85
C GLU A 204 4.05 -8.22 -6.93
N ASP A 205 4.10 -6.98 -7.41
CA ASP A 205 3.62 -5.79 -6.72
C ASP A 205 2.10 -5.82 -6.47
N ALA A 206 1.30 -6.25 -7.44
CA ALA A 206 -0.13 -6.43 -7.28
C ALA A 206 -0.45 -7.52 -6.27
N GLN A 207 0.28 -8.64 -6.31
CA GLN A 207 0.13 -9.68 -5.30
C GLN A 207 0.52 -9.17 -3.90
N PHE A 208 1.59 -8.39 -3.78
CA PHE A 208 1.99 -7.74 -2.53
C PHE A 208 0.90 -6.79 -2.01
N LEU A 209 0.33 -5.93 -2.86
CA LEU A 209 -0.77 -5.04 -2.51
C LEU A 209 -1.97 -5.83 -1.98
N LEU A 210 -2.34 -6.92 -2.66
CA LEU A 210 -3.43 -7.78 -2.22
C LEU A 210 -3.14 -8.41 -0.86
N ARG A 211 -1.97 -9.03 -0.67
CA ARG A 211 -1.59 -9.72 0.58
C ARG A 211 -1.57 -8.78 1.78
N ARG A 212 -1.00 -7.58 1.64
CA ARG A 212 -0.92 -6.61 2.74
C ARG A 212 -2.27 -5.97 3.09
N SER A 213 -3.20 -5.96 2.15
CA SER A 213 -4.54 -5.43 2.38
C SER A 213 -5.36 -6.37 3.26
N TRP A 214 -6.40 -5.83 3.87
CA TRP A 214 -7.39 -6.64 4.58
C TRP A 214 -8.14 -7.64 3.66
N LEU A 215 -8.12 -7.43 2.33
CA LEU A 215 -8.69 -8.38 1.36
C LEU A 215 -7.84 -9.66 1.24
N GLY A 216 -6.54 -9.56 1.52
CA GLY A 216 -5.58 -10.66 1.42
C GLY A 216 -5.66 -11.68 2.55
N ASP A 217 -6.36 -11.36 3.65
CA ASP A 217 -6.56 -12.30 4.75
C ASP A 217 -7.28 -13.56 4.25
N GLU A 218 -6.86 -14.73 4.75
CA GLU A 218 -7.36 -16.04 4.30
C GLU A 218 -8.90 -16.14 4.40
N ALA A 219 -9.48 -15.52 5.43
CA ALA A 219 -10.92 -15.43 5.63
C ALA A 219 -11.67 -14.72 4.49
N HIS A 220 -10.97 -13.92 3.68
CA HIS A 220 -11.54 -13.11 2.61
C HIS A 220 -11.15 -13.62 1.22
N ARG A 221 -10.10 -14.44 1.10
CA ARG A 221 -9.62 -14.99 -0.18
C ARG A 221 -10.73 -15.68 -0.98
N ALA A 222 -11.57 -16.49 -0.33
CA ALA A 222 -12.69 -17.17 -1.00
C ALA A 222 -13.80 -16.22 -1.49
N ALA A 223 -13.87 -15.00 -0.94
CA ALA A 223 -14.83 -13.98 -1.34
C ALA A 223 -14.29 -13.03 -2.42
N LEU A 224 -12.98 -13.04 -2.70
CA LEU A 224 -12.35 -12.12 -3.66
C LEU A 224 -13.02 -12.08 -5.04
N PRO A 225 -13.47 -13.19 -5.65
CA PRO A 225 -14.17 -13.13 -6.94
C PRO A 225 -15.43 -12.26 -6.92
N LYS A 226 -16.10 -12.17 -5.77
CA LYS A 226 -17.30 -11.33 -5.57
C LYS A 226 -16.96 -9.87 -5.22
N ARG A 227 -15.69 -9.60 -4.90
CA ARG A 227 -15.18 -8.31 -4.44
C ARG A 227 -14.21 -7.70 -5.44
N ARG A 228 -14.39 -8.05 -6.73
CA ARG A 228 -13.54 -7.61 -7.84
C ARG A 228 -13.36 -6.08 -7.88
N LEU A 229 -14.43 -5.32 -7.64
CA LEU A 229 -14.37 -3.86 -7.63
C LEU A 229 -13.42 -3.33 -6.54
N GLU A 230 -13.48 -3.89 -5.33
CA GLU A 230 -12.62 -3.48 -4.22
C GLU A 230 -11.15 -3.87 -4.47
N VAL A 231 -10.91 -4.97 -5.19
CA VAL A 231 -9.57 -5.33 -5.67
C VAL A 231 -9.11 -4.35 -6.74
N ALA A 232 -9.98 -3.93 -7.67
CA ALA A 232 -9.64 -2.91 -8.67
C ALA A 232 -9.23 -1.58 -8.01
N GLU A 233 -10.03 -1.09 -7.05
CA GLU A 233 -9.73 0.10 -6.25
C GLU A 233 -8.39 -0.02 -5.51
N LEU A 234 -8.07 -1.21 -5.00
CA LEU A 234 -6.77 -1.48 -4.38
C LEU A 234 -5.60 -1.40 -5.36
N MET A 235 -5.82 -1.67 -6.65
CA MET A 235 -4.80 -1.65 -7.71
C MET A 235 -4.66 -0.28 -8.39
N GLU A 236 -5.58 0.67 -8.20
CA GLU A 236 -5.47 2.03 -8.76
C GLU A 236 -4.08 2.68 -8.56
N PRO A 237 -3.42 2.62 -7.37
CA PRO A 237 -2.12 3.23 -7.19
C PRO A 237 -0.95 2.37 -7.71
N LEU A 238 -1.18 1.19 -8.29
CA LEU A 238 -0.15 0.23 -8.66
C LEU A 238 0.91 0.85 -9.57
N CYS A 239 0.50 1.46 -10.68
CA CYS A 239 1.44 2.03 -11.66
C CYS A 239 2.04 3.36 -11.21
N THR A 240 1.32 4.15 -10.40
CA THR A 240 1.84 5.44 -9.90
C THR A 240 2.86 5.24 -8.77
N GLN A 241 2.86 4.10 -8.09
CA GLN A 241 3.79 3.78 -7.00
C GLN A 241 5.04 3.00 -7.44
N VAL A 242 5.24 2.75 -8.74
CA VAL A 242 6.41 2.02 -9.27
C VAL A 242 7.73 2.65 -8.80
N PHE A 243 7.84 3.99 -8.81
CA PHE A 243 9.03 4.72 -8.33
C PHE A 243 9.34 4.53 -6.84
N ASN A 244 8.38 4.06 -6.05
CA ASN A 244 8.57 3.81 -4.63
C ASN A 244 9.20 2.43 -4.38
N ARG A 245 9.13 1.53 -5.38
CA ARG A 245 9.40 0.11 -5.24
C ARG A 245 10.61 -0.34 -6.06
N TYR A 246 10.89 0.35 -7.15
CA TYR A 246 12.01 0.06 -8.05
C TYR A 246 12.96 1.25 -8.19
N ASP A 247 14.27 0.97 -8.20
CA ASP A 247 15.30 1.98 -8.44
C ASP A 247 15.87 1.91 -9.88
N ASP A 248 15.57 0.82 -10.59
CA ASP A 248 16.04 0.54 -11.94
C ASP A 248 14.94 0.85 -12.97
N GLU A 249 15.20 1.87 -13.80
CA GLU A 249 14.32 2.32 -14.89
C GLU A 249 12.82 2.38 -14.50
N PRO A 250 12.46 3.08 -13.40
CA PRO A 250 11.08 3.10 -12.91
C PRO A 250 10.10 3.74 -13.90
N GLU A 251 10.55 4.63 -14.78
CA GLU A 251 9.75 5.20 -15.86
C GLU A 251 9.33 4.11 -16.87
N ALA A 252 10.24 3.23 -17.28
CA ALA A 252 9.94 2.14 -18.22
C ALA A 252 8.98 1.12 -17.58
N ARG A 253 9.18 0.79 -16.30
CA ARG A 253 8.23 -0.07 -15.56
C ARG A 253 6.86 0.58 -15.45
N GLN A 254 6.78 1.89 -15.23
CA GLN A 254 5.52 2.62 -15.16
C GLN A 254 4.80 2.57 -16.50
N GLU A 255 5.51 2.81 -17.61
CA GLU A 255 4.94 2.75 -18.97
C GLU A 255 4.31 1.39 -19.24
N HIS A 256 5.05 0.29 -19.01
CA HIS A 256 4.52 -1.06 -19.18
C HIS A 256 3.40 -1.41 -18.19
N CYS A 257 3.43 -0.87 -16.97
CA CYS A 257 2.33 -1.05 -16.03
C CYS A 257 1.04 -0.41 -16.57
N VAL A 258 1.13 0.84 -17.04
CA VAL A 258 -0.02 1.57 -17.60
C VAL A 258 -0.55 0.85 -18.84
N GLU A 259 0.33 0.42 -19.75
CA GLU A 259 -0.06 -0.37 -20.94
C GLU A 259 -0.82 -1.64 -20.56
N MET A 260 -0.32 -2.41 -19.59
CA MET A 260 -0.97 -3.62 -19.11
C MET A 260 -2.34 -3.36 -18.47
N MET A 261 -2.46 -2.30 -17.67
CA MET A 261 -3.74 -1.93 -17.05
C MET A 261 -4.72 -1.42 -18.10
N ASP A 262 -4.30 -0.57 -19.03
CA ASP A 262 -5.17 -0.02 -20.07
C ASP A 262 -5.71 -1.10 -21.03
N GLU A 263 -4.89 -2.10 -21.37
CA GLU A 263 -5.29 -3.15 -22.32
C GLU A 263 -5.98 -4.35 -21.66
N LYS A 264 -5.58 -4.72 -20.44
CA LYS A 264 -5.88 -6.02 -19.82
C LYS A 264 -6.25 -5.94 -18.33
N GLU A 265 -6.70 -4.78 -17.81
CA GLU A 265 -7.08 -4.64 -16.38
C GLU A 265 -8.00 -5.77 -15.90
N ASP A 266 -9.01 -6.11 -16.70
CA ASP A 266 -10.04 -7.06 -16.33
C ASP A 266 -9.47 -8.49 -16.16
N GLU A 267 -8.66 -8.95 -17.12
CA GLU A 267 -7.95 -10.23 -17.09
C GLU A 267 -6.84 -10.24 -16.03
N PHE A 268 -6.13 -9.12 -15.87
CA PHE A 268 -5.11 -8.91 -14.85
C PHE A 268 -5.69 -9.13 -13.44
N ILE A 269 -6.76 -8.40 -13.09
CA ILE A 269 -7.41 -8.51 -11.78
C ILE A 269 -7.93 -9.94 -11.57
N LYS A 270 -8.52 -10.55 -12.60
CA LYS A 270 -9.01 -11.93 -12.53
C LYS A 270 -7.88 -12.92 -12.22
N ALA A 271 -6.72 -12.77 -12.86
CA ALA A 271 -5.54 -13.60 -12.63
C ALA A 271 -5.02 -13.40 -11.19
N ILE A 272 -4.89 -12.16 -10.72
CA ILE A 272 -4.44 -11.85 -9.35
C ILE A 272 -5.36 -12.47 -8.29
N ILE A 273 -6.67 -12.50 -8.53
CA ILE A 273 -7.66 -13.07 -7.58
C ILE A 273 -7.68 -14.60 -7.60
N SER A 274 -7.60 -15.21 -8.78
CA SER A 274 -8.07 -16.59 -8.98
C SER A 274 -6.98 -17.56 -9.39
N SER A 275 -5.79 -17.08 -9.77
CA SER A 275 -4.71 -17.91 -10.28
C SER A 275 -3.73 -18.31 -9.20
N ASP A 276 -3.29 -19.57 -9.25
CA ASP A 276 -2.13 -20.04 -8.48
C ASP A 276 -0.80 -19.58 -9.13
N GLN A 277 -0.84 -19.14 -10.40
CA GLN A 277 0.32 -18.67 -11.17
C GLN A 277 0.00 -17.38 -11.95
N PRO A 278 -0.32 -16.27 -11.26
CA PRO A 278 -0.75 -15.04 -11.93
C PRO A 278 0.31 -14.47 -12.87
N ALA A 279 1.61 -14.66 -12.58
CA ALA A 279 2.68 -14.24 -13.49
C ALA A 279 2.65 -14.98 -14.84
N VAL A 280 2.32 -16.28 -14.84
CA VAL A 280 2.17 -17.05 -16.08
C VAL A 280 0.93 -16.60 -16.83
N ASP A 281 -0.19 -16.42 -16.12
CA ASP A 281 -1.44 -16.02 -16.76
C ASP A 281 -1.32 -14.63 -17.39
N VAL A 282 -0.83 -13.64 -16.63
CA VAL A 282 -0.70 -12.28 -17.13
C VAL A 282 0.44 -12.16 -18.15
N CYS A 283 1.67 -12.47 -17.76
CA CYS A 283 2.84 -12.11 -18.56
C CYS A 283 3.07 -13.02 -19.77
N VAL A 284 2.59 -14.28 -19.73
CA VAL A 284 2.74 -15.22 -20.86
C VAL A 284 1.48 -15.28 -21.70
N LYS A 285 0.28 -15.34 -21.09
CA LYS A 285 -0.95 -15.58 -21.86
C LYS A 285 -1.64 -14.31 -22.29
N GLU A 286 -1.77 -13.32 -21.41
CA GLU A 286 -2.54 -12.11 -21.71
C GLU A 286 -1.71 -11.04 -22.42
N MET A 287 -0.48 -10.80 -21.95
CA MET A 287 0.43 -9.81 -22.54
C MET A 287 1.36 -10.39 -23.60
N GLU A 288 1.63 -11.70 -23.55
CA GLU A 288 2.61 -12.38 -24.43
C GLU A 288 4.04 -11.80 -24.36
N TRP A 289 4.37 -11.03 -23.32
CA TRP A 289 5.68 -10.40 -23.13
C TRP A 289 6.75 -11.36 -22.61
N CYS A 290 6.33 -12.44 -21.93
CA CYS A 290 7.21 -13.48 -21.42
C CYS A 290 6.98 -14.81 -22.13
N SER A 291 8.04 -15.60 -22.27
CA SER A 291 7.94 -17.03 -22.51
C SER A 291 7.83 -17.81 -21.18
N LYS A 292 7.26 -19.02 -21.22
CA LYS A 292 7.25 -19.93 -20.05
C LYS A 292 8.65 -20.30 -19.55
N GLY A 293 9.65 -20.27 -20.43
CA GLY A 293 11.04 -20.54 -20.06
C GLY A 293 11.59 -19.45 -19.16
N GLN A 294 11.38 -18.19 -19.54
CA GLN A 294 11.85 -17.02 -18.78
C GLN A 294 11.27 -16.97 -17.36
N ILE A 295 10.00 -17.36 -17.16
CA ILE A 295 9.41 -17.38 -15.81
C ILE A 295 10.10 -18.40 -14.89
N LYS A 296 10.53 -19.56 -15.40
CA LYS A 296 11.18 -20.60 -14.59
C LYS A 296 12.63 -20.27 -14.21
N GLU A 297 13.25 -19.34 -14.92
CA GLU A 297 14.62 -18.91 -14.60
C GLU A 297 14.63 -17.87 -13.47
N GLU A 298 13.53 -17.14 -13.30
CA GLU A 298 13.37 -16.09 -12.30
C GLU A 298 12.68 -16.58 -11.00
N PHE A 299 12.00 -17.73 -11.01
CA PHE A 299 11.27 -18.33 -9.86
C PHE A 299 11.57 -19.82 -9.68
#